data_AF-A0A1A2Q0C3-F1
#
_entry.id   AF-A0A1A2Q0C3-F1
#
_cell.length_a   1.000
_cell.length_b   1.000
_cell.length_c   1.000
_cell.angle_alpha   90.00
_cell.angle_beta   90.00
_cell.angle_gamma   90.00
#
_symmetry.space_group_name_H-M   'P 1'
#
loop_
_entity.id
_entity.type
_entity.pdbx_description
1 polymer ?
#
loop_
_entity_poly.entity_id
_entity_poly.type
_entity_poly.pdbx_seq_one_letter_code
_entity_poly.pdbx_strand_id
1 'polypeptide(L)'
;MTTHSSDGRADATRRQILRAASHQFARRPYHDVGLDDILAEAQLTKGAMYFHFKSKHALAAELIDKQIAAATVAVGELLTRGLSGLETLIDFSYLIAVQDIKTDLVRAGLNLIESVGSSEGLQDTLMNGWVNALSDVVRQAIDEGDIDGQCDPHDVGRLMVSLHMGLRKTSNLDEPERFLLDLERCWMLILGGILQPDRADYFRQFLRRRAALAVNAGSTGEDSR
;
A
#
# COMPACT_ATOMS: atom_id res chain seq x y z
N MET A 1 11.17 14.98 41.74
CA MET A 1 9.98 14.18 41.40
C MET A 1 9.86 14.17 39.88
N THR A 2 10.37 13.11 39.24
CA THR A 2 10.55 13.01 37.78
C THR A 2 9.56 11.98 37.23
N THR A 3 8.36 12.42 36.84
CA THR A 3 7.31 11.63 36.18
C THR A 3 7.57 11.47 34.68
N HIS A 4 8.75 10.98 34.29
CA HIS A 4 9.15 10.81 32.88
C HIS A 4 9.48 9.36 32.47
N SER A 5 9.33 8.35 33.33
CA SER A 5 9.73 6.96 33.01
C SER A 5 8.59 5.98 32.68
N SER A 6 7.35 6.24 33.13
CA SER A 6 6.22 5.33 32.90
C SER A 6 5.61 5.48 31.50
N ASP A 7 5.49 6.72 31.03
CA ASP A 7 4.82 7.05 29.77
C ASP A 7 5.67 6.59 28.58
N GLY A 8 6.98 6.86 28.60
CA GLY A 8 7.91 6.40 27.56
C GLY A 8 8.04 4.87 27.47
N ARG A 9 7.87 4.15 28.59
CA ARG A 9 7.89 2.69 28.61
C ARG A 9 6.59 2.09 28.07
N ALA A 10 5.43 2.63 28.46
CA ALA A 10 4.13 2.25 27.93
C ALA A 10 4.09 2.44 26.39
N ASP A 11 4.61 3.55 25.92
CA ASP A 11 4.72 3.86 24.49
C ASP A 11 5.64 2.89 23.73
N ALA A 12 6.77 2.51 24.34
CA ALA A 12 7.69 1.54 23.75
C ALA A 12 7.05 0.14 23.64
N THR A 13 6.39 -0.32 24.69
CA THR A 13 5.67 -1.61 24.69
C THR A 13 4.57 -1.64 23.64
N ARG A 14 3.79 -0.55 23.53
CA ARG A 14 2.75 -0.40 22.51
C ARG A 14 3.30 -0.51 21.09
N ARG A 15 4.43 0.16 20.80
CA ARG A 15 5.11 0.08 19.49
C ARG A 15 5.66 -1.32 19.21
N GLN A 16 6.15 -2.02 20.22
CA GLN A 16 6.65 -3.39 20.11
C GLN A 16 5.54 -4.37 19.70
N ILE A 17 4.36 -4.25 20.32
CA ILE A 17 3.18 -5.04 19.95
C ILE A 17 2.77 -4.77 18.50
N LEU A 18 2.69 -3.51 18.09
CA LEU A 18 2.32 -3.13 16.72
C LEU A 18 3.32 -3.65 15.68
N ARG A 19 4.62 -3.61 15.98
CA ARG A 19 5.65 -4.13 15.08
C ARG A 19 5.50 -5.64 14.90
N ALA A 20 5.39 -6.40 15.99
CA ALA A 20 5.20 -7.85 15.92
C ALA A 20 3.90 -8.23 15.20
N ALA A 21 2.81 -7.51 15.46
CA ALA A 21 1.55 -7.73 14.77
C ALA A 21 1.65 -7.44 13.27
N SER A 22 2.31 -6.35 12.88
CA SER A 22 2.57 -6.03 11.47
C SER A 22 3.38 -7.14 10.80
N HIS A 23 4.43 -7.62 11.46
CA HIS A 23 5.26 -8.71 10.92
C HIS A 23 4.45 -9.99 10.67
N GLN A 24 3.59 -10.35 11.62
CA GLN A 24 2.75 -11.54 11.52
C GLN A 24 1.65 -11.42 10.46
N PHE A 25 0.90 -10.31 10.45
CA PHE A 25 -0.17 -10.08 9.48
C PHE A 25 0.33 -9.80 8.06
N ALA A 26 1.59 -9.38 7.89
CA ALA A 26 2.20 -9.26 6.57
C ALA A 26 2.42 -10.61 5.88
N ARG A 27 2.54 -11.70 6.65
CA ARG A 27 2.90 -13.05 6.15
C ARG A 27 1.76 -14.05 6.19
N ARG A 28 0.79 -13.85 7.09
CA ARG A 28 -0.29 -14.81 7.33
C ARG A 28 -1.65 -14.09 7.35
N PRO A 29 -2.72 -14.72 6.83
CA PRO A 29 -4.07 -14.19 6.94
C PRO A 29 -4.47 -13.92 8.39
N TYR A 30 -5.34 -12.93 8.62
CA TYR A 30 -5.76 -12.52 9.96
C TYR A 30 -6.24 -13.67 10.86
N HIS A 31 -6.96 -14.64 10.28
CA HIS A 31 -7.52 -15.77 11.01
C HIS A 31 -6.47 -16.80 11.44
N ASP A 32 -5.34 -16.89 10.73
CA ASP A 32 -4.25 -17.84 11.03
C ASP A 32 -3.24 -17.29 12.06
N VAL A 33 -3.25 -15.99 12.33
CA VAL A 33 -2.38 -15.38 13.33
C VAL A 33 -3.02 -15.45 14.70
N GLY A 34 -2.41 -16.21 15.61
CA GLY A 34 -2.80 -16.27 17.02
C GLY A 34 -2.33 -15.04 17.80
N LEU A 35 -3.05 -14.68 18.87
CA LEU A 35 -2.54 -13.63 19.79
C LEU A 35 -1.23 -14.08 20.46
N ASP A 36 -1.09 -15.37 20.74
CA ASP A 36 0.11 -15.95 21.33
C ASP A 36 1.32 -15.86 20.39
N ASP A 37 1.12 -15.96 19.07
CA ASP A 37 2.20 -15.77 18.08
C ASP A 37 2.77 -14.34 18.14
N ILE A 38 1.88 -13.34 18.17
CA ILE A 38 2.25 -11.93 18.25
C ILE A 38 3.01 -11.65 19.54
N LEU A 39 2.56 -12.22 20.66
CA LEU A 39 3.16 -12.00 21.97
C LEU A 39 4.50 -12.72 22.15
N ALA A 40 4.64 -13.91 21.57
CA ALA A 40 5.90 -14.63 21.53
C ALA A 40 6.96 -13.83 20.77
N GLU A 41 6.61 -13.31 19.59
CA GLU A 41 7.52 -12.46 18.81
C GLU A 41 7.83 -11.14 19.52
N ALA A 42 6.82 -10.50 20.11
CA ALA A 42 7.01 -9.28 20.87
C ALA A 42 7.79 -9.51 22.18
N GLN A 43 7.99 -10.75 22.63
CA GLN A 43 8.55 -11.08 23.95
C GLN A 43 7.76 -10.43 25.10
N LEU A 44 6.44 -10.41 24.99
CA LEU A 44 5.51 -9.78 25.93
C LEU A 44 4.48 -10.78 26.44
N THR A 45 3.83 -10.43 27.56
CA THR A 45 2.77 -11.25 28.15
C THR A 45 1.38 -10.81 27.67
N LYS A 46 0.37 -11.67 27.83
CA LYS A 46 -1.05 -11.31 27.60
C LYS A 46 -1.47 -10.09 28.43
N GLY A 47 -0.98 -9.96 29.66
CA GLY A 47 -1.28 -8.80 30.51
C GLY A 47 -0.77 -7.48 29.91
N ALA A 48 0.45 -7.47 29.36
CA ALA A 48 0.99 -6.31 28.66
C ALA A 48 0.19 -5.97 27.39
N MET A 49 -0.30 -6.98 26.68
CA MET A 49 -1.21 -6.80 25.55
C MET A 49 -2.49 -6.08 25.98
N TYR A 50 -3.24 -6.66 26.92
CA TYR A 50 -4.57 -6.18 27.29
C TYR A 50 -4.55 -4.79 27.95
N PHE A 51 -3.40 -4.37 28.46
CA PHE A 51 -3.19 -2.99 28.89
C PHE A 51 -3.25 -1.98 27.73
N HIS A 52 -2.78 -2.36 26.53
CA HIS A 52 -2.71 -1.48 25.36
C HIS A 52 -3.83 -1.72 24.34
N PHE A 53 -4.26 -2.96 24.13
CA PHE A 53 -5.31 -3.28 23.15
C PHE A 53 -6.30 -4.28 23.74
N LYS A 54 -7.59 -4.02 23.54
CA LYS A 54 -8.66 -4.84 24.12
C LYS A 54 -8.79 -6.22 23.48
N SER A 55 -8.31 -6.40 22.25
CA SER A 55 -8.39 -7.65 21.50
C SER A 55 -7.43 -7.66 20.30
N LYS A 56 -7.20 -8.85 19.71
CA LYS A 56 -6.49 -8.99 18.41
C LYS A 56 -7.16 -8.15 17.32
N HIS A 57 -8.49 -8.06 17.36
CA HIS A 57 -9.27 -7.26 16.44
C HIS A 57 -9.03 -5.75 16.62
N ALA A 58 -9.01 -5.23 17.85
CA ALA A 58 -8.67 -3.82 18.11
C ALA A 58 -7.25 -3.47 17.66
N LEU A 59 -6.31 -4.40 17.80
CA LEU A 59 -4.95 -4.26 17.28
C LEU A 59 -4.92 -4.20 15.75
N ALA A 60 -5.70 -5.04 15.07
CA ALA A 60 -5.82 -5.03 13.61
C ALA A 60 -6.47 -3.74 13.09
N ALA A 61 -7.56 -3.27 13.72
CA ALA A 61 -8.23 -2.02 13.35
C ALA A 61 -7.25 -0.82 13.41
N GLU A 62 -6.44 -0.74 14.46
CA GLU A 62 -5.44 0.34 14.56
C GLU A 62 -4.35 0.24 13.48
N LEU A 63 -3.92 -0.96 13.09
CA LEU A 63 -2.96 -1.12 11.99
C LEU A 63 -3.57 -0.66 10.66
N ILE A 64 -4.86 -0.91 10.44
CA ILE A 64 -5.59 -0.38 9.28
C ILE A 64 -5.61 1.16 9.33
N ASP A 65 -5.98 1.76 10.45
CA ASP A 65 -6.00 3.23 10.62
C ASP A 65 -4.63 3.86 10.33
N LYS A 66 -3.56 3.25 10.85
CA LYS A 66 -2.19 3.69 10.59
C LYS A 66 -1.82 3.60 9.11
N GLN A 67 -2.26 2.53 8.45
CA GLN A 67 -2.00 2.36 7.02
C GLN A 67 -2.74 3.39 6.17
N ILE A 68 -4.00 3.69 6.50
CA ILE A 68 -4.80 4.71 5.82
C ILE A 68 -4.12 6.08 5.95
N ALA A 69 -3.69 6.44 7.16
CA ALA A 69 -3.00 7.69 7.42
C ALA A 69 -1.67 7.79 6.65
N ALA A 70 -0.84 6.74 6.68
CA ALA A 70 0.43 6.71 5.96
C ALA A 70 0.23 6.85 4.44
N ALA A 71 -0.76 6.15 3.90
CA ALA A 71 -1.05 6.17 2.48
C ALA A 71 -1.63 7.53 2.03
N THR A 72 -2.43 8.20 2.87
CA THR A 72 -2.91 9.58 2.63
C THR A 72 -1.74 10.56 2.53
N VAL A 73 -0.75 10.45 3.43
CA VAL A 73 0.46 11.28 3.40
C VAL A 73 1.27 11.02 2.13
N ALA A 74 1.48 9.75 1.77
CA ALA A 74 2.24 9.38 0.57
C ALA A 74 1.60 9.92 -0.72
N VAL A 75 0.26 9.89 -0.83
CA VAL A 75 -0.46 10.51 -1.96
C VAL A 75 -0.26 12.02 -1.96
N GLY A 76 -0.41 12.67 -0.81
CA GLY A 76 -0.22 14.12 -0.70
C GLY A 76 1.19 14.55 -1.14
N GLU A 77 2.23 13.85 -0.69
CA GLU A 77 3.61 14.10 -1.10
C GLU A 77 3.80 13.91 -2.61
N LEU A 78 3.20 12.87 -3.20
CA LEU A 78 3.32 12.61 -4.63
C LEU A 78 2.72 13.74 -5.47
N LEU A 79 1.55 14.25 -5.07
CA LEU A 79 0.88 15.38 -5.74
C LEU A 79 1.72 16.67 -5.70
N THR A 80 2.60 16.85 -4.71
CA THR A 80 3.47 18.04 -4.62
C THR A 80 4.67 18.00 -5.57
N ARG A 81 4.96 16.86 -6.23
CA ARG A 81 6.15 16.69 -7.07
C ARG A 81 6.05 17.34 -8.46
N GLY A 82 4.91 17.96 -8.79
CA GLY A 82 4.70 18.67 -10.05
C GLY A 82 4.76 17.77 -11.29
N LEU A 83 4.46 16.48 -11.12
CA LEU A 83 4.34 15.52 -12.21
C LEU A 83 3.02 15.73 -12.96
N SER A 84 2.96 15.29 -14.22
CA SER A 84 1.68 15.16 -14.94
C SER A 84 0.79 14.13 -14.24
N GLY A 85 -0.52 14.16 -14.50
CA GLY A 85 -1.48 13.23 -13.90
C GLY A 85 -1.12 11.77 -14.21
N LEU A 86 -0.77 11.44 -15.45
CA LEU A 86 -0.42 10.06 -15.81
C LEU A 86 0.94 9.64 -15.25
N GLU A 87 1.92 10.55 -15.19
CA GLU A 87 3.18 10.30 -14.50
C GLU A 87 2.95 10.00 -13.01
N THR A 88 2.05 10.75 -12.37
CA THR A 88 1.62 10.56 -10.98
C THR A 88 1.00 9.17 -10.80
N LEU A 89 0.08 8.74 -11.66
CA LEU A 89 -0.54 7.41 -11.56
C LEU A 89 0.51 6.28 -11.66
N ILE A 90 1.41 6.37 -12.63
CA ILE A 90 2.47 5.38 -12.82
C ILE A 90 3.41 5.36 -11.60
N ASP A 91 3.94 6.51 -11.18
CA ASP A 91 4.88 6.60 -10.06
C ASP A 91 4.22 6.17 -8.74
N PHE A 92 2.94 6.50 -8.52
CA PHE A 92 2.16 6.03 -7.38
C PHE A 92 2.07 4.50 -7.34
N SER A 93 1.75 3.87 -8.48
CA SER A 93 1.61 2.41 -8.56
C SER A 93 2.89 1.66 -8.20
N TYR A 94 4.06 2.20 -8.57
CA TYR A 94 5.36 1.64 -8.18
C TYR A 94 5.73 1.98 -6.74
N LEU A 95 5.41 3.18 -6.27
CA LEU A 95 5.63 3.57 -4.88
C LEU A 95 4.90 2.61 -3.92
N ILE A 96 3.60 2.37 -4.17
CA ILE A 96 2.82 1.45 -3.34
C ILE A 96 3.31 0.01 -3.46
N ALA A 97 3.69 -0.44 -4.66
CA ALA A 97 4.25 -1.78 -4.86
C ALA A 97 5.56 -1.98 -4.07
N VAL A 98 6.49 -1.02 -4.13
CA VAL A 98 7.75 -1.09 -3.39
C VAL A 98 7.50 -1.04 -1.88
N GLN A 99 6.56 -0.22 -1.42
CA GLN A 99 6.19 -0.15 -0.01
C GLN A 99 5.56 -1.45 0.49
N ASP A 100 4.67 -2.08 -0.29
CA ASP A 100 4.05 -3.39 0.02
C ASP A 100 5.08 -4.53 0.04
N ILE A 101 6.11 -4.43 -0.80
CA ILE A 101 7.24 -5.36 -0.78
C ILE A 101 8.09 -5.19 0.49
N LYS A 102 8.44 -3.95 0.84
CA LYS A 102 9.48 -3.68 1.86
C LYS A 102 8.97 -3.44 3.27
N THR A 103 7.71 -3.07 3.43
CA THR A 103 7.21 -2.55 4.71
C THR A 103 6.13 -3.46 5.26
N ASP A 104 6.46 -4.21 6.32
CA ASP A 104 5.51 -5.11 6.99
C ASP A 104 4.21 -4.38 7.38
N LEU A 105 4.28 -3.10 7.81
CA LEU A 105 3.09 -2.30 8.14
C LEU A 105 2.16 -2.11 6.94
N VAL A 106 2.72 -1.84 5.76
CA VAL A 106 1.96 -1.62 4.52
C VAL A 106 1.34 -2.93 4.06
N ARG A 107 2.14 -4.00 4.00
CA ARG A 107 1.66 -5.33 3.63
C ARG A 107 0.59 -5.85 4.58
N ALA A 108 0.80 -5.70 5.88
CA ALA A 108 -0.17 -6.07 6.91
C ALA A 108 -1.46 -5.26 6.77
N GLY A 109 -1.38 -3.93 6.62
CA GLY A 109 -2.55 -3.08 6.45
C GLY A 109 -3.40 -3.50 5.26
N LEU A 110 -2.77 -3.77 4.10
CA LEU A 110 -3.47 -4.23 2.91
C LEU A 110 -4.10 -5.64 3.09
N ASN A 111 -3.43 -6.57 3.77
CA ASN A 111 -3.99 -7.88 4.12
C ASN A 111 -5.16 -7.80 5.11
N LEU A 112 -5.08 -6.87 6.07
CA LEU A 112 -6.09 -6.66 7.09
C LEU A 112 -7.34 -5.98 6.52
N ILE A 113 -7.19 -5.08 5.55
CA ILE A 113 -8.33 -4.49 4.83
C ILE A 113 -9.14 -5.58 4.11
N GLU A 114 -8.47 -6.57 3.51
CA GLU A 114 -9.14 -7.69 2.83
C GLU A 114 -9.84 -8.66 3.80
N SER A 115 -9.30 -8.87 4.99
CA SER A 115 -9.79 -9.91 5.91
C SER A 115 -10.71 -9.39 7.02
N VAL A 116 -10.44 -8.19 7.54
CA VAL A 116 -11.18 -7.56 8.64
C VAL A 116 -12.03 -6.40 8.10
N GLY A 117 -11.51 -5.63 7.15
CA GLY A 117 -12.19 -4.46 6.60
C GLY A 117 -13.52 -4.78 5.92
N SER A 118 -13.67 -5.97 5.31
CA SER A 118 -14.93 -6.41 4.70
C SER A 118 -16.08 -6.53 5.70
N SER A 119 -15.78 -7.03 6.91
CA SER A 119 -16.80 -7.30 7.92
C SER A 119 -17.38 -6.04 8.58
N GLU A 120 -16.68 -4.91 8.46
CA GLU A 120 -17.02 -3.65 9.12
C GLU A 120 -17.42 -2.54 8.13
N GLY A 121 -17.52 -2.83 6.82
CA GLY A 121 -17.77 -1.84 5.77
C GLY A 121 -16.61 -0.84 5.55
N LEU A 122 -15.51 -1.04 6.27
CA LEU A 122 -14.29 -0.23 6.16
C LEU A 122 -13.61 -0.45 4.81
N GLN A 123 -13.63 -1.69 4.28
CA GLN A 123 -13.07 -1.97 2.96
C GLN A 123 -13.76 -1.14 1.87
N ASP A 124 -15.09 -1.10 1.83
CA ASP A 124 -15.82 -0.34 0.81
C ASP A 124 -15.51 1.16 0.90
N THR A 125 -15.52 1.71 2.12
CA THR A 125 -15.18 3.11 2.37
C THR A 125 -13.78 3.44 1.86
N LEU A 126 -12.80 2.57 2.14
CA LEU A 126 -11.42 2.78 1.73
C LEU A 126 -11.22 2.61 0.23
N MET A 127 -11.75 1.53 -0.36
CA MET A 127 -11.62 1.29 -1.79
C MET A 127 -12.27 2.43 -2.58
N ASN A 128 -13.44 2.91 -2.16
CA ASN A 128 -14.09 4.07 -2.79
C ASN A 128 -13.27 5.36 -2.59
N GLY A 129 -12.66 5.56 -1.42
CA GLY A 129 -11.74 6.68 -1.17
C GLY A 129 -10.54 6.67 -2.12
N TRP A 130 -9.93 5.49 -2.32
CA TRP A 130 -8.82 5.30 -3.26
C TRP A 130 -9.23 5.52 -4.70
N VAL A 131 -10.39 5.00 -5.11
CA VAL A 131 -10.94 5.22 -6.45
C VAL A 131 -11.12 6.71 -6.68
N ASN A 132 -11.81 7.42 -5.78
CA ASN A 132 -12.05 8.86 -5.91
C ASN A 132 -10.73 9.66 -6.01
N ALA A 133 -9.76 9.37 -5.14
CA ALA A 133 -8.46 10.06 -5.16
C ALA A 133 -7.72 9.84 -6.49
N LEU A 134 -7.72 8.62 -7.01
CA LEU A 134 -7.08 8.31 -8.30
C LEU A 134 -7.87 8.89 -9.48
N SER A 135 -9.19 8.99 -9.39
CA SER A 135 -10.03 9.63 -10.40
C SER A 135 -9.74 11.12 -10.56
N ASP A 136 -9.41 11.81 -9.47
CA ASP A 136 -8.99 13.21 -9.54
C ASP A 136 -7.66 13.37 -10.30
N VAL A 137 -6.72 12.45 -10.09
CA VAL A 137 -5.45 12.40 -10.84
C VAL A 137 -5.67 12.03 -12.32
N VAL A 138 -6.61 11.12 -12.61
CA VAL A 138 -6.99 10.80 -13.99
C VAL A 138 -7.60 12.01 -14.69
N ARG A 139 -8.44 12.79 -14.00
CA ARG A 139 -9.02 14.01 -14.57
C ARG A 139 -7.93 14.99 -14.98
N GLN A 140 -6.92 15.20 -14.12
CA GLN A 140 -5.75 16.00 -14.46
C GLN A 140 -5.04 15.47 -15.72
N ALA A 141 -4.82 14.16 -15.82
CA ALA A 141 -4.17 13.55 -16.97
C ALA A 141 -4.98 13.69 -18.29
N ILE A 142 -6.32 13.73 -18.20
CA ILE A 142 -7.20 14.01 -19.35
C ILE A 142 -7.09 15.49 -19.74
N ASP A 143 -7.13 16.40 -18.76
CA ASP A 143 -7.02 17.85 -18.99
C ASP A 143 -5.66 18.24 -19.60
N GLU A 144 -4.60 17.49 -19.25
CA GLU A 144 -3.24 17.64 -19.80
C GLU A 144 -3.08 17.00 -21.20
N GLY A 145 -4.07 16.24 -21.67
CA GLY A 145 -4.03 15.53 -22.95
C GLY A 145 -3.14 14.29 -22.96
N ASP A 146 -2.85 13.71 -21.80
CA ASP A 146 -2.12 12.44 -21.68
C ASP A 146 -3.03 11.23 -21.89
N ILE A 147 -4.25 11.29 -21.36
CA ILE A 147 -5.30 10.26 -21.47
C ILE A 147 -6.36 10.69 -22.49
N ASP A 148 -6.94 9.73 -23.21
CA ASP A 148 -8.07 9.95 -24.12
C ASP A 148 -9.26 10.54 -23.36
N GLY A 149 -9.78 11.68 -23.83
CA GLY A 149 -10.92 12.37 -23.23
C GLY A 149 -12.26 11.61 -23.29
N GLN A 150 -12.33 10.48 -24.01
CA GLN A 150 -13.47 9.56 -23.97
C GLN A 150 -13.45 8.63 -22.74
N CYS A 151 -12.33 8.53 -22.03
CA CYS A 151 -12.25 7.71 -20.83
C CYS A 151 -13.00 8.36 -19.66
N ASP A 152 -13.78 7.54 -18.92
CA ASP A 152 -14.37 7.98 -17.66
C ASP A 152 -13.31 7.94 -16.53
N PRO A 153 -13.05 9.07 -15.82
CA PRO A 153 -12.03 9.12 -14.77
C PRO A 153 -12.28 8.16 -13.60
N HIS A 154 -13.55 7.88 -13.31
CA HIS A 154 -13.93 6.97 -12.23
C HIS A 154 -13.64 5.53 -12.60
N ASP A 155 -13.90 5.13 -13.84
CA ASP A 155 -13.59 3.78 -14.32
C ASP A 155 -12.09 3.52 -14.46
N VAL A 156 -11.29 4.50 -14.92
CA VAL A 156 -9.83 4.38 -14.93
C VAL A 156 -9.27 4.32 -13.50
N GLY A 157 -9.76 5.17 -12.59
CA GLY A 157 -9.37 5.13 -11.17
C GLY A 157 -9.66 3.76 -10.53
N ARG A 158 -10.84 3.19 -10.81
CA ARG A 158 -11.23 1.85 -10.38
C ARG A 158 -10.37 0.76 -10.98
N LEU A 159 -10.00 0.88 -12.26
CA LEU A 159 -9.09 -0.05 -12.92
C LEU A 159 -7.72 -0.06 -12.23
N MET A 160 -7.20 1.09 -11.81
CA MET A 160 -5.90 1.17 -11.10
C MET A 160 -5.94 0.44 -9.76
N VAL A 161 -6.98 0.67 -8.96
CA VAL A 161 -7.17 -0.04 -7.67
C VAL A 161 -7.31 -1.55 -7.90
N SER A 162 -8.16 -1.92 -8.85
CA SER A 162 -8.43 -3.33 -9.19
C SER A 162 -7.18 -4.05 -9.67
N LEU A 163 -6.36 -3.37 -10.49
CA LEU A 163 -5.10 -3.91 -10.98
C LEU A 163 -4.16 -4.22 -9.82
N HIS A 164 -3.94 -3.27 -8.91
CA HIS A 164 -3.00 -3.46 -7.81
C HIS A 164 -3.46 -4.62 -6.90
N MET A 165 -4.74 -4.62 -6.52
CA MET A 165 -5.31 -5.68 -5.67
C MET A 165 -5.28 -7.05 -6.36
N GLY A 166 -5.61 -7.09 -7.65
CA GLY A 166 -5.53 -8.31 -8.46
C GLY A 166 -4.11 -8.84 -8.56
N LEU A 167 -3.13 -7.96 -8.80
CA LEU A 167 -1.74 -8.33 -8.94
C LEU A 167 -1.16 -8.93 -7.65
N ARG A 168 -1.57 -8.43 -6.48
CA ARG A 168 -1.23 -9.02 -5.17
C ARG A 168 -1.72 -10.47 -5.03
N LYS A 169 -2.77 -10.86 -5.75
CA LYS A 169 -3.33 -12.22 -5.74
C LYS A 169 -2.80 -13.12 -6.85
N THR A 170 -2.49 -12.55 -8.01
CA THR A 170 -2.09 -13.33 -9.20
C THR A 170 -0.58 -13.35 -9.43
N SER A 171 0.18 -12.51 -8.72
CA SER A 171 1.65 -12.53 -8.68
C SER A 171 2.14 -12.79 -7.25
N ASN A 172 3.44 -12.67 -7.00
CA ASN A 172 4.05 -12.99 -5.71
C ASN A 172 4.90 -11.84 -5.18
N LEU A 173 4.47 -11.23 -4.06
CA LEU A 173 5.21 -10.15 -3.39
C LEU A 173 6.53 -10.62 -2.74
N ASP A 174 6.72 -11.92 -2.56
CA ASP A 174 7.99 -12.51 -2.11
C ASP A 174 8.96 -12.80 -3.29
N GLU A 175 8.54 -12.51 -4.52
CA GLU A 175 9.40 -12.45 -5.72
C GLU A 175 9.37 -11.02 -6.28
N PRO A 176 10.05 -10.03 -5.63
CA PRO A 176 9.88 -8.61 -5.92
C PRO A 176 10.09 -8.22 -7.38
N GLU A 177 11.14 -8.75 -8.02
CA GLU A 177 11.45 -8.46 -9.42
C GLU A 177 10.31 -8.94 -10.34
N ARG A 178 9.81 -10.16 -10.11
CA ARG A 178 8.68 -10.70 -10.88
C ARG A 178 7.43 -9.86 -10.70
N PHE A 179 7.09 -9.49 -9.47
CA PHE A 179 5.92 -8.66 -9.17
C PHE A 179 5.96 -7.33 -9.91
N LEU A 180 7.11 -6.65 -9.87
CA LEU A 180 7.30 -5.35 -10.51
C LEU A 180 7.29 -5.43 -12.03
N LEU A 181 7.83 -6.51 -12.62
CA LEU A 181 7.74 -6.77 -14.06
C LEU A 181 6.32 -7.13 -14.51
N ASP A 182 5.55 -7.85 -13.68
CA ASP A 182 4.14 -8.11 -13.97
C ASP A 182 3.31 -6.82 -13.91
N LEU A 183 3.61 -5.92 -12.97
CA LEU A 183 3.02 -4.57 -12.93
C LEU A 183 3.34 -3.77 -14.20
N GLU A 184 4.59 -3.80 -14.68
CA GLU A 184 4.99 -3.15 -15.93
C GLU A 184 4.18 -3.69 -17.12
N ARG A 185 4.04 -5.01 -17.24
CA ARG A 185 3.27 -5.65 -18.33
C ARG A 185 1.81 -5.23 -18.31
N CYS A 186 1.21 -5.15 -17.12
CA CYS A 186 -0.18 -4.70 -16.98
C CYS A 186 -0.33 -3.23 -17.40
N TRP A 187 0.59 -2.37 -16.98
CA TRP A 187 0.61 -0.97 -17.42
C TRP A 187 0.78 -0.84 -18.94
N MET A 188 1.66 -1.63 -19.56
CA MET A 188 1.85 -1.61 -21.01
C MET A 188 0.54 -1.91 -21.78
N LEU A 189 -0.29 -2.83 -21.27
CA LEU A 189 -1.60 -3.13 -21.84
C LEU A 189 -2.58 -1.96 -21.64
N ILE A 190 -2.63 -1.41 -20.43
CA ILE A 190 -3.51 -0.28 -20.08
C ILE A 190 -3.20 0.95 -20.92
N LEU A 191 -1.91 1.32 -21.04
CA LEU A 191 -1.47 2.45 -21.84
C LEU A 191 -1.89 2.31 -23.31
N GLY A 192 -2.00 1.08 -23.83
CA GLY A 192 -2.52 0.84 -25.19
C GLY A 192 -4.00 1.20 -25.36
N GLY A 193 -4.78 1.21 -24.27
CA GLY A 193 -6.22 1.48 -24.30
C GLY A 193 -6.64 2.88 -23.84
N ILE A 194 -5.80 3.60 -23.09
CA ILE A 194 -6.18 4.90 -22.48
C ILE A 194 -5.40 6.10 -23.01
N LEU A 195 -4.29 5.92 -23.73
CA LEU A 195 -3.42 7.03 -24.13
C LEU A 195 -3.93 7.77 -25.36
N GLN A 196 -3.64 9.08 -25.40
CA GLN A 196 -3.60 9.80 -26.67
C GLN A 196 -2.46 9.27 -27.56
N PRO A 197 -2.68 9.05 -28.87
CA PRO A 197 -1.69 8.43 -29.76
C PRO A 197 -0.31 9.11 -29.75
N ASP A 198 -0.29 10.44 -29.69
CA ASP A 198 0.93 11.25 -29.73
C ASP A 198 1.77 11.16 -28.44
N ARG A 199 1.20 10.62 -27.35
CA ARG A 199 1.84 10.48 -26.04
C ARG A 199 2.40 9.07 -25.80
N ALA A 200 2.09 8.12 -26.68
CA ALA A 200 2.38 6.71 -26.51
C ALA A 200 3.86 6.39 -26.25
N ASP A 201 4.76 6.91 -27.06
CA ASP A 201 6.19 6.59 -26.95
C ASP A 201 6.83 7.19 -25.70
N TYR A 202 6.40 8.39 -25.31
CA TYR A 202 6.85 9.04 -24.08
C TYR A 202 6.50 8.19 -22.85
N PHE A 203 5.22 7.80 -22.69
CA PHE A 203 4.77 7.08 -21.51
C PHE A 203 5.28 5.64 -21.44
N ARG A 204 5.48 4.97 -22.58
CA ARG A 204 6.16 3.66 -22.60
C ARG A 204 7.60 3.75 -22.10
N GLN A 205 8.33 4.81 -22.49
CA GLN A 205 9.70 5.03 -21.99
C GLN A 205 9.71 5.46 -20.52
N PHE A 206 8.76 6.30 -20.10
CA PHE A 206 8.61 6.68 -18.69
C PHE A 206 8.33 5.45 -17.82
N LEU A 207 7.36 4.61 -18.22
CA LEU A 207 7.00 3.37 -17.53
C LEU A 207 8.21 2.44 -17.34
N ARG A 208 8.97 2.17 -18.41
CA ARG A 208 10.18 1.34 -18.34
C ARG A 208 11.23 1.87 -17.38
N ARG A 209 11.45 3.20 -17.38
CA ARG A 209 12.37 3.85 -16.44
C ARG A 209 11.90 3.68 -14.99
N ARG A 210 10.60 3.83 -14.74
CA ARG A 210 10.01 3.65 -13.40
C ARG A 210 10.07 2.21 -12.93
N ALA A 211 9.77 1.24 -13.81
CA ALA A 211 9.93 -0.18 -13.53
C ALA A 211 11.36 -0.52 -13.13
N ALA A 212 12.36 -0.09 -13.92
CA ALA A 212 13.76 -0.33 -13.63
C ALA A 212 14.22 0.28 -12.28
N LEU A 213 13.79 1.52 -11.98
CA LEU A 213 14.06 2.14 -10.69
C LEU A 213 13.41 1.37 -9.54
N ALA A 214 12.18 0.91 -9.71
CA ALA A 214 11.47 0.12 -8.71
C ALA A 214 12.09 -1.25 -8.49
N VAL A 215 12.57 -1.94 -9.53
CA VAL A 215 13.27 -3.23 -9.42
C VAL A 215 14.57 -3.06 -8.64
N ASN A 216 15.36 -2.04 -8.95
CA ASN A 216 16.57 -1.72 -8.19
C ASN A 216 16.26 -1.34 -6.74
N ALA A 217 15.16 -0.61 -6.50
CA ALA A 217 14.70 -0.35 -5.16
C ALA A 217 14.28 -1.66 -4.48
N GLY A 218 13.51 -2.54 -5.11
CA GLY A 218 13.02 -3.80 -4.55
C GLY A 218 14.12 -4.79 -4.16
N SER A 219 15.21 -4.86 -4.92
CA SER A 219 16.31 -5.82 -4.70
C SER A 219 17.26 -5.45 -3.54
N THR A 220 17.32 -4.18 -3.15
CA THR A 220 18.24 -3.69 -2.09
C THR A 220 17.81 -4.05 -0.65
N GLY A 221 16.94 -5.05 -0.47
CA GLY A 221 16.34 -5.41 0.82
C GLY A 221 17.00 -6.56 1.61
N GLU A 222 17.94 -7.31 1.02
CA GLU A 222 18.45 -8.54 1.66
C GLU A 222 19.80 -8.41 2.40
N ASP A 223 20.54 -7.31 2.24
CA ASP A 223 21.94 -7.21 2.73
C ASP A 223 22.12 -6.54 4.11
N SER A 224 21.11 -6.55 4.98
CA SER A 224 21.27 -6.05 6.35
C SER A 224 20.43 -6.85 7.34
N ARG A 225 20.93 -8.04 7.70
CA ARG A 225 20.63 -8.73 8.94
C ARG A 225 21.89 -8.89 9.77
#